data_AF-A0A7J7D1F4-F1
#
_entry.id   AF-A0A7J7D1F4-F1
#
_cell.length_a   1.000
_cell.length_b   1.000
_cell.length_c   1.000
_cell.angle_alpha   90.00
_cell.angle_beta   90.00
_cell.angle_gamma   90.00
#
_symmetry.space_group_name_H-M   'P 1'
#
loop_
_entity.id
_entity.type
_entity.pdbx_description
1 polymer ?
#
loop_
_entity_poly.entity_id
_entity_poly.type
_entity_poly.pdbx_seq_one_letter_code
_entity_poly.pdbx_strand_id
1 'polypeptide(L)'
;MGTSSRAGGGSLYGSSAPYRSREGLSTRPVASSDEIQLRIDPMHADFDDEITGLRSQVKQLRNVAQEISTEAKFQRDFLDQLASIYRWIPEEDRVRGPRECGNHSLL
;
A
#
# COMPACT_ATOMS: atom_id res chain seq x y z
N MET A 1 74.09 15.45 -34.40
CA MET A 1 73.59 15.58 -35.79
C MET A 1 72.29 14.77 -35.89
N GLY A 2 71.17 15.41 -36.26
CA GLY A 2 69.86 14.84 -36.71
C GLY A 2 69.08 13.92 -35.75
N THR A 3 67.75 13.94 -35.59
CA THR A 3 66.64 14.52 -36.38
C THR A 3 65.34 14.63 -35.56
N SER A 4 64.56 15.70 -35.84
CA SER A 4 63.08 15.93 -35.83
C SER A 4 62.11 14.77 -35.54
N SER A 5 60.83 14.92 -35.18
CA SER A 5 59.97 15.93 -34.50
C SER A 5 58.53 15.36 -34.40
N ARG A 6 57.71 15.93 -33.50
CA ARG A 6 56.20 15.98 -33.43
C ARG A 6 55.43 15.14 -32.39
N ALA A 7 54.85 15.92 -31.46
CA ALA A 7 53.45 16.02 -31.05
C ALA A 7 52.61 14.79 -30.66
N GLY A 8 52.02 14.90 -29.47
CA GLY A 8 50.83 14.19 -28.96
C GLY A 8 51.06 13.82 -27.50
N GLY A 9 50.25 14.16 -26.50
CA GLY A 9 48.97 14.83 -26.36
C GLY A 9 48.66 14.77 -24.85
N GLY A 10 48.01 15.79 -24.27
CA GLY A 10 47.66 15.77 -22.85
C GLY A 10 46.52 14.81 -22.53
N SER A 11 46.45 14.30 -21.30
CA SER A 11 45.61 14.88 -20.24
C SER A 11 45.06 13.88 -19.22
N LEU A 12 44.70 14.45 -18.04
CA LEU A 12 43.53 14.17 -17.21
C LEU A 12 43.57 13.02 -16.15
N TYR A 13 43.42 13.46 -14.89
CA TYR A 13 42.88 12.78 -13.70
C TYR A 13 43.77 11.81 -12.89
N GLY A 14 44.39 12.35 -11.84
CA GLY A 14 45.05 11.55 -10.80
C GLY A 14 45.56 12.37 -9.61
N SER A 15 44.68 13.09 -8.91
CA SER A 15 44.99 13.55 -7.55
C SER A 15 43.71 13.79 -6.77
N SER A 16 43.24 12.75 -6.08
CA SER A 16 42.16 12.83 -5.09
C SER A 16 42.68 13.62 -3.87
N ALA A 17 42.20 14.85 -3.70
CA ALA A 17 42.22 15.52 -2.41
C ALA A 17 40.86 15.28 -1.73
N PRO A 18 40.81 14.86 -0.46
CA PRO A 18 39.55 14.56 0.22
C PRO A 18 38.76 15.86 0.38
N TYR A 19 37.57 15.92 -0.22
CA TYR A 19 36.57 16.96 0.03
C TYR A 19 36.26 16.98 1.52
N ARG A 20 37.00 17.77 2.31
CA ARG A 20 36.54 18.23 3.61
C ARG A 20 35.67 19.45 3.35
N SER A 21 34.37 19.22 3.24
CA SER A 21 33.37 20.27 3.39
C SER A 21 33.47 20.80 4.82
N ARG A 22 34.23 21.88 5.04
CA ARG A 22 34.32 22.51 6.35
C ARG A 22 34.34 24.03 6.29
N GLU A 23 33.52 24.61 5.44
CA GLU A 23 33.19 26.02 5.55
C GLU A 23 31.66 26.13 5.59
N GLY A 24 31.15 26.32 6.82
CA GLY A 24 29.74 26.50 7.06
C GLY A 24 29.20 27.68 6.28
N LEU A 25 27.95 27.55 5.82
CA LEU A 25 27.17 28.53 5.07
C LEU A 25 27.28 29.92 5.72
N SER A 26 28.16 30.75 5.18
CA SER A 26 28.39 32.13 5.62
C SER A 26 27.37 33.04 4.93
N THR A 27 26.38 33.53 5.66
CA THR A 27 25.32 34.44 5.17
C THR A 27 25.78 35.90 5.03
N ARG A 28 27.06 36.15 4.76
CA ARG A 28 27.55 37.51 4.58
C ARG A 28 27.41 37.94 3.12
N PRO A 29 26.76 39.08 2.83
CA PRO A 29 26.64 39.56 1.47
C PRO A 29 28.02 40.08 1.03
N VAL A 30 28.78 39.22 0.37
CA VAL A 30 29.97 39.62 -0.39
C VAL A 30 29.49 40.02 -1.77
N ALA A 31 29.64 41.30 -2.08
CA ALA A 31 29.44 41.82 -3.41
C ALA A 31 30.46 41.13 -4.35
N SER A 32 29.95 40.46 -5.39
CA SER A 32 30.69 39.87 -6.52
C SER A 32 31.45 38.57 -6.24
N SER A 33 30.76 37.42 -6.38
CA SER A 33 31.29 36.21 -7.05
C SER A 33 30.16 35.22 -7.32
N ASP A 34 30.33 34.31 -8.29
CA ASP A 34 29.38 33.32 -8.84
C ASP A 34 28.77 32.30 -7.83
N GLU A 35 28.17 32.77 -6.73
CA GLU A 35 27.46 31.91 -5.78
C GLU A 35 26.07 31.55 -6.30
N ILE A 36 25.87 30.27 -6.62
CA ILE A 36 24.57 29.70 -6.96
C ILE A 36 23.73 29.68 -5.69
N GLN A 37 22.70 30.53 -5.65
CA GLN A 37 21.67 30.48 -4.62
C GLN A 37 20.74 29.29 -4.90
N LEU A 38 20.95 28.18 -4.18
CA LEU A 38 20.05 27.03 -4.23
C LEU A 38 18.77 27.36 -3.47
N ARG A 39 17.75 27.83 -4.19
CA ARG A 39 16.37 27.85 -3.69
C ARG A 39 15.86 26.41 -3.63
N ILE A 40 15.89 25.83 -2.43
CA ILE A 40 15.18 24.58 -2.13
C ILE A 40 13.74 25.00 -1.81
N ASP A 41 12.87 25.05 -2.82
CA ASP A 41 11.47 25.37 -2.60
C ASP A 41 10.79 24.21 -1.82
N PRO A 42 10.17 24.47 -0.65
CA PRO A 42 9.39 23.47 0.07
C PRO A 42 8.02 23.30 -0.63
N MET A 43 8.01 22.64 -1.79
CA MET A 43 6.80 22.45 -2.60
C MET A 43 5.96 21.20 -2.23
N HIS A 44 6.28 20.49 -1.13
CA HIS A 44 5.77 19.13 -0.90
C HIS A 44 4.64 19.02 0.15
N ALA A 45 4.19 20.12 0.75
CA ALA A 45 3.15 20.06 1.78
C ALA A 45 1.82 19.44 1.26
N ASP A 46 1.40 19.81 0.05
CA ASP A 46 0.15 19.30 -0.54
C ASP A 46 0.24 17.80 -0.88
N PHE A 47 1.41 17.33 -1.31
CA PHE A 47 1.64 15.90 -1.60
C PHE A 47 1.63 15.04 -0.34
N ASP A 48 2.16 15.54 0.78
CA ASP A 48 2.14 14.83 2.06
C ASP A 48 0.72 14.67 2.60
N ASP A 49 -0.15 15.67 2.39
CA ASP A 49 -1.57 15.61 2.72
C ASP A 49 -2.32 14.60 1.85
N GLU A 50 -2.06 14.56 0.54
CA GLU A 50 -2.62 13.56 -0.38
C GLU A 50 -2.21 12.13 0.01
N ILE A 51 -0.93 11.91 0.32
CA ILE A 51 -0.41 10.62 0.77
C ILE A 51 -1.06 10.20 2.10
N THR A 52 -1.24 11.15 3.01
CA THR A 52 -1.91 10.90 4.30
C THR A 52 -3.39 10.55 4.10
N GLY A 53 -4.08 11.27 3.21
CA GLY A 53 -5.45 10.99 2.81
C GLY A 53 -5.61 9.58 2.22
N LEU A 54 -4.72 9.20 1.29
CA LEU A 54 -4.74 7.87 0.69
C LEU A 54 -4.51 6.77 1.73
N ARG A 55 -3.56 6.95 2.66
CA ARG A 55 -3.33 5.98 3.75
C ARG A 55 -4.56 5.79 4.64
N SER A 56 -5.29 6.87 4.91
CA SER A 56 -6.55 6.81 5.66
C SER A 56 -7.61 5.99 4.90
N GLN A 57 -7.78 6.25 3.60
CA GLN A 57 -8.70 5.49 2.75
C GLN A 57 -8.34 4.00 2.67
N VAL A 58 -7.05 3.67 2.51
CA VAL A 58 -6.58 2.27 2.52
C VAL A 58 -6.90 1.58 3.85
N LYS A 59 -6.75 2.28 4.98
CA LYS A 59 -7.11 1.74 6.30
C LYS A 59 -8.62 1.47 6.40
N GLN A 60 -9.46 2.38 5.91
CA GLN A 60 -10.92 2.17 5.87
C GLN A 60 -11.27 0.97 5.00
N LEU A 61 -10.70 0.89 3.80
CA LEU A 61 -10.93 -0.24 2.89
C LEU A 61 -10.52 -1.57 3.51
N ARG A 62 -9.40 -1.61 4.26
CA ARG A 62 -8.96 -2.80 4.98
C ARG A 62 -10.01 -3.26 6.01
N ASN A 63 -10.58 -2.32 6.77
CA ASN A 63 -11.60 -2.64 7.75
C ASN A 63 -12.88 -3.19 7.08
N VAL A 64 -13.34 -2.53 6.02
CA VAL A 64 -14.50 -3.00 5.23
C VAL A 64 -14.25 -4.39 4.65
N ALA A 65 -13.06 -4.64 4.08
CA ALA A 65 -12.71 -5.95 3.56
C ALA A 65 -12.69 -7.04 4.66
N GLN A 66 -12.23 -6.69 5.85
CA GLN A 66 -12.26 -7.60 7.01
C GLN A 66 -13.70 -7.92 7.44
N GLU A 67 -14.57 -6.90 7.53
CA GLU A 67 -15.98 -7.08 7.87
C GLU A 67 -16.72 -7.96 6.85
N ILE A 68 -16.51 -7.71 5.55
CA ILE A 68 -17.04 -8.54 4.47
C ILE A 68 -16.55 -9.98 4.61
N SER A 69 -15.26 -10.19 4.88
CA SER A 69 -14.71 -11.54 5.07
C SER A 69 -15.35 -12.26 6.25
N THR A 70 -15.57 -11.57 7.37
CA THR A 70 -16.20 -12.17 8.55
C THR A 70 -17.66 -12.49 8.29
N GLU A 71 -18.39 -11.60 7.62
CA GLU A 71 -19.80 -11.79 7.30
C GLU A 71 -19.99 -12.92 6.27
N ALA A 72 -19.17 -12.96 5.22
CA ALA A 72 -19.22 -14.03 4.22
C ALA A 72 -18.94 -15.41 4.83
N LYS A 73 -18.03 -15.48 5.80
CA LYS A 73 -17.78 -16.72 6.55
C LYS A 73 -19.01 -17.09 7.39
N PHE A 74 -19.57 -16.15 8.14
CA PHE A 74 -20.75 -16.40 8.96
C PHE A 74 -21.94 -16.89 8.13
N GLN A 75 -22.24 -16.22 7.01
CA GLN A 75 -23.31 -16.61 6.10
C GLN A 75 -23.08 -18.00 5.51
N ARG A 76 -21.85 -18.32 5.13
CA ARG A 76 -21.50 -19.65 4.63
C ARG A 76 -21.69 -20.73 5.69
N ASP A 77 -21.18 -20.51 6.90
CA ASP A 77 -21.33 -21.45 8.01
C ASP A 77 -22.82 -21.66 8.36
N PHE A 78 -23.64 -20.61 8.26
CA PHE A 78 -25.09 -20.71 8.43
C PHE A 78 -25.76 -21.55 7.34
N LEU A 79 -25.40 -21.33 6.07
CA LEU A 79 -25.91 -22.15 4.95
C LEU A 79 -25.49 -23.62 5.09
N ASP A 80 -24.25 -23.88 5.51
CA ASP A 80 -23.76 -25.25 5.72
C ASP A 80 -24.52 -25.95 6.86
N GLN A 81 -24.89 -25.23 7.93
CA GLN A 81 -25.77 -25.75 8.98
C GLN A 81 -27.15 -26.11 8.44
N LEU A 82 -27.77 -25.21 7.66
CA LEU A 82 -29.07 -25.49 7.03
C LEU A 82 -28.98 -26.70 6.11
N ALA A 83 -27.98 -26.75 5.23
CA ALA A 83 -27.77 -27.86 4.31
C ALA A 83 -27.55 -29.18 5.06
N SER A 84 -26.85 -29.16 6.20
CA SER A 84 -26.73 -30.31 7.08
C SER A 84 -28.10 -30.75 7.60
N ILE A 85 -28.89 -29.83 8.17
CA ILE A 85 -30.23 -30.13 8.69
C ILE A 85 -31.12 -30.75 7.59
N TYR A 86 -31.17 -30.14 6.41
CA TYR A 86 -31.96 -30.66 5.29
C TYR A 86 -31.46 -32.03 4.79
N ARG A 87 -30.16 -32.32 4.90
CA ARG A 87 -29.59 -33.64 4.57
C ARG A 87 -30.02 -34.74 5.54
N TRP A 88 -30.34 -34.39 6.78
CA TRP A 88 -30.83 -35.33 7.78
C TRP A 88 -32.35 -35.58 7.69
N ILE A 89 -33.07 -34.88 6.81
CA ILE A 89 -34.49 -35.15 6.57
C ILE A 89 -34.59 -36.37 5.64
N PRO A 90 -35.13 -37.51 6.10
CA PRO A 90 -35.40 -38.65 5.23
C PRO A 90 -36.47 -38.27 4.19
N GLU A 91 -36.26 -38.68 2.94
CA GLU A 91 -37.12 -38.33 1.79
C GLU A 91 -38.61 -38.68 2.01
N GLU A 92 -38.91 -39.64 2.90
CA GLU A 92 -40.27 -40.09 3.22
C GLU A 92 -41.16 -39.04 3.92
N ASP A 93 -40.57 -38.10 4.66
CA ASP A 93 -41.31 -37.02 5.34
C ASP A 93 -41.55 -35.80 4.44
N ARG A 94 -40.96 -35.76 3.24
CA ARG A 94 -41.12 -34.65 2.30
C ARG A 94 -42.42 -34.73 1.49
N VAL A 95 -42.98 -35.93 1.34
CA VAL A 95 -44.21 -36.22 0.56
C VAL A 95 -45.44 -36.32 1.47
N ARG A 96 -45.26 -36.67 2.74
CA ARG A 96 -46.38 -36.80 3.69
C ARG A 96 -46.65 -35.43 4.31
N GLY A 97 -47.63 -34.72 3.76
CA GLY A 97 -48.17 -33.49 4.36
C GLY A 97 -48.53 -33.67 5.84
N PRO A 98 -48.72 -32.56 6.58
CA PRO A 98 -48.92 -32.59 8.03
C PRO A 98 -49.98 -33.63 8.39
N ARG A 99 -49.57 -34.62 9.21
CA ARG A 99 -50.50 -35.64 9.69
C ARG A 99 -51.57 -34.93 10.50
N GLU A 100 -52.78 -34.85 9.96
CA GLU A 100 -53.94 -34.43 10.73
C GLU A 100 -54.04 -35.37 11.92
N CYS A 101 -53.72 -34.86 13.11
CA CYS A 101 -54.01 -35.54 14.35
C CYS A 101 -55.52 -35.65 14.44
N GLY A 102 -56.06 -36.79 14.00
CA GLY A 102 -57.47 -37.10 14.07
C GLY A 102 -57.94 -36.88 15.51
N ASN A 103 -58.92 -35.98 15.67
CA ASN A 103 -59.57 -35.71 16.93
C ASN A 103 -60.27 -37.00 17.38
N HIS A 104 -59.60 -37.83 18.16
CA HIS A 104 -60.28 -38.84 18.94
C HIS A 104 -61.04 -38.12 20.05
N SER A 105 -62.27 -37.71 19.75
CA SER A 105 -63.28 -37.40 20.76
C SER A 105 -63.41 -38.63 21.65
N LEU A 106 -62.86 -38.53 22.86
CA LEU A 106 -63.17 -39.42 23.97
C LEU A 106 -64.66 -39.21 24.30
N LEU A 107 -65.50 -40.14 23.83
CA LEU A 107 -66.79 -40.45 24.43
C LEU A 107 -66.57 -41.37 25.63
#